data_AF-A0A7Y5BJ17-F1
#
_entry.id   AF-A0A7Y5BJ17-F1
#
_cell.length_a   1.000
_cell.length_b   1.000
_cell.length_c   1.000
_cell.angle_alpha   90.00
_cell.angle_beta   90.00
_cell.angle_gamma   90.00
#
_symmetry.space_group_name_H-M   'P 1'
#
loop_
_entity.id
_entity.type
_entity.pdbx_description
1 polymer ?
#
loop_
_entity_poly.entity_id
_entity_poly.type
_entity_poly.pdbx_seq_one_letter_code
_entity_poly.pdbx_strand_id
1 'polypeptide(L)'
;MKKSQKTTKANLEERFDAGKSVIDYFDLDTGIVRVNVDFPKWMVNALDKESKILGIARQSLVKMWIADKIDSLHSHEFPKRSKHRNVQSGK
;
A
#
# COMPACT_ATOMS: atom_id res chain seq x y z
N MET A 1 14.28 12.91 -17.08
CA MET A 1 12.91 12.41 -16.85
C MET A 1 12.56 11.44 -17.97
N LYS A 2 12.62 10.12 -17.74
CA LYS A 2 12.23 9.15 -18.78
C LYS A 2 10.71 9.00 -18.73
N LYS A 3 10.03 9.30 -19.85
CA LYS A 3 8.58 9.07 -20.00
C LYS A 3 8.33 7.57 -19.86
N SER A 4 7.61 7.15 -18.83
CA SER A 4 7.21 5.75 -18.69
C SER A 4 6.15 5.44 -19.75
N GLN A 5 6.47 4.52 -20.67
CA GLN A 5 5.48 4.02 -21.63
C GLN A 5 4.36 3.31 -20.87
N LYS A 6 3.13 3.48 -21.34
CA LYS A 6 1.95 2.83 -20.75
C LYS A 6 2.16 1.31 -20.79
N THR A 7 2.22 0.67 -19.62
CA THR A 7 2.39 -0.79 -19.51
C THR A 7 1.15 -1.49 -20.07
N THR A 8 1.33 -2.26 -21.13
CA THR A 8 0.32 -3.18 -21.67
C THR A 8 0.84 -4.59 -21.56
N LYS A 9 -0.05 -5.56 -21.35
CA LYS A 9 0.32 -6.99 -21.24
C LYS A 9 1.25 -7.43 -22.39
N ALA A 10 0.92 -7.03 -23.61
CA ALA A 10 1.70 -7.37 -24.80
C ALA A 10 3.14 -6.82 -24.79
N ASN A 11 3.37 -5.60 -24.29
CA ASN A 11 4.74 -5.02 -24.27
C ASN A 11 5.63 -5.64 -23.18
N LEU A 12 5.01 -6.15 -22.11
CA LEU A 12 5.70 -6.82 -21.02
C LEU A 12 6.13 -8.22 -21.45
N GLU A 13 5.23 -8.99 -22.07
CA GLU A 13 5.50 -10.33 -22.58
C GLU A 13 6.61 -10.31 -23.64
N GLU A 14 6.52 -9.41 -24.62
CA GLU A 14 7.54 -9.29 -25.68
C GLU A 14 8.94 -8.99 -25.12
N ARG A 15 9.05 -8.09 -24.12
CA ARG A 15 10.34 -7.76 -23.51
C ARG A 15 10.88 -8.90 -22.65
N PHE A 16 10.01 -9.62 -21.95
CA PHE A 16 10.37 -10.78 -21.14
C PHE A 16 10.90 -11.91 -22.03
N ASP A 17 10.19 -12.25 -23.10
CA ASP A 17 10.59 -13.30 -24.06
C ASP A 17 11.88 -12.93 -24.81
N ALA A 18 12.10 -11.64 -25.06
CA ALA A 18 13.35 -11.13 -25.64
C ALA A 18 14.54 -11.07 -24.64
N GLY A 19 14.36 -11.54 -23.40
CA GLY A 19 15.40 -11.51 -22.36
C GLY A 19 15.79 -10.10 -21.89
N LYS A 20 14.97 -9.09 -22.17
CA LYS A 20 15.21 -7.69 -21.75
C LYS A 20 14.71 -7.49 -20.33
N SER A 21 15.37 -6.60 -19.58
CA SER A 21 14.92 -6.23 -18.24
C SER A 21 13.50 -5.65 -18.27
N VAL A 22 12.65 -6.18 -17.41
CA VAL A 22 11.27 -5.72 -17.17
C VAL A 22 11.11 -5.11 -15.78
N ILE A 23 12.20 -4.92 -15.05
CA ILE A 23 12.15 -4.45 -13.65
C ILE A 23 11.54 -3.05 -13.52
N ASP A 24 11.73 -2.20 -14.53
CA ASP A 24 11.19 -0.84 -14.62
C ASP A 24 9.64 -0.81 -14.65
N TYR A 25 8.98 -1.96 -14.89
CA TYR A 25 7.53 -2.10 -14.86
C TYR A 25 6.97 -2.41 -13.47
N PHE A 26 7.83 -2.74 -12.50
CA PHE A 26 7.43 -3.07 -11.14
C PHE A 26 7.80 -1.94 -10.19
N ASP A 27 6.84 -1.54 -9.35
CA ASP A 27 7.11 -0.61 -8.26
C ASP A 27 7.77 -1.36 -7.09
N LEU A 28 9.10 -1.38 -7.13
CA LEU A 28 9.93 -2.06 -6.13
C LEU A 28 10.00 -1.31 -4.78
N ASP A 29 9.49 -0.08 -4.71
CA ASP A 29 9.52 0.74 -3.50
C ASP A 29 8.39 0.38 -2.50
N THR A 30 7.64 -0.68 -2.82
CA THR A 30 6.50 -1.19 -2.04
C THR A 30 6.90 -2.16 -0.91
N GLY A 31 8.19 -2.17 -0.54
CA GLY A 31 8.74 -3.05 0.49
C GLY A 31 8.19 -2.76 1.90
N ILE A 32 8.06 -3.81 2.73
CA ILE A 32 7.68 -3.66 4.14
C ILE A 32 8.91 -3.28 4.96
N VAL A 33 8.92 -2.05 5.49
CA VAL A 33 9.94 -1.60 6.45
C VAL A 33 9.42 -1.78 7.88
N ARG A 34 10.22 -2.42 8.74
CA ARG A 34 9.92 -2.53 10.19
C ARG A 34 10.44 -1.29 10.90
N VAL A 35 9.60 -0.69 11.72
CA VAL A 35 9.93 0.48 12.55
C VAL A 35 9.50 0.20 13.98
N ASN A 36 10.37 0.51 14.94
CA ASN A 36 10.07 0.44 16.37
C ASN A 36 9.69 1.84 16.87
N VAL A 37 8.63 1.95 17.65
CA VAL A 37 8.12 3.21 18.21
C VAL A 37 7.69 2.95 19.64
N ASP A 38 8.16 3.80 20.55
CA ASP A 38 7.72 3.78 21.94
C ASP A 38 6.50 4.68 22.14
N PHE A 39 5.55 4.21 22.94
CA PHE A 39 4.32 4.92 23.25
C PHE A 39 4.15 5.09 24.76
N PRO A 40 3.71 6.26 25.24
CA PRO A 40 3.32 6.43 26.63
C PRO A 40 2.22 5.44 27.04
N LYS A 41 2.23 4.98 28.29
CA LYS A 41 1.26 4.00 28.82
C LYS A 41 -0.20 4.40 28.60
N TRP A 42 -0.52 5.69 28.76
CA TRP A 42 -1.88 6.20 28.56
C TRP A 42 -2.35 6.02 27.11
N MET A 43 -1.43 6.17 26.14
CA MET A 43 -1.74 6.04 24.72
C MET A 43 -1.99 4.57 24.35
N VAL A 44 -1.17 3.65 24.88
CA VAL A 44 -1.38 2.21 24.68
C VAL A 44 -2.74 1.78 25.23
N ASN A 45 -3.11 2.24 26.42
CA ASN A 45 -4.41 1.94 27.03
C ASN A 45 -5.58 2.45 26.17
N ALA A 46 -5.46 3.66 25.59
CA ALA A 46 -6.47 4.21 24.70
C ALA A 46 -6.60 3.39 23.41
N LEU A 47 -5.47 3.02 22.78
CA LEU A 47 -5.45 2.17 21.60
C LEU A 47 -6.08 0.79 21.86
N ASP A 48 -5.85 0.21 23.03
CA ASP A 48 -6.44 -1.09 23.40
C ASP A 48 -7.94 -1.05 23.60
N LYS A 49 -8.45 0.03 24.20
CA LYS A 49 -9.89 0.22 24.35
C LYS A 49 -10.55 0.29 22.98
N GLU A 50 -9.97 1.07 22.06
CA GLU A 50 -10.52 1.27 20.74
C GLU A 50 -10.42 0.01 19.87
N SER A 51 -9.29 -0.71 19.96
CA SER A 51 -9.10 -1.95 19.21
C SER A 51 -10.11 -3.01 19.61
N LYS A 52 -10.50 -3.07 20.90
CA LYS A 52 -11.56 -3.95 21.40
C LYS A 52 -12.93 -3.56 20.86
N ILE A 53 -13.26 -2.26 20.83
CA ILE A 53 -14.53 -1.76 20.30
C ILE A 53 -14.68 -2.13 18.82
N LEU A 54 -13.60 -1.97 18.05
CA LEU A 54 -13.58 -2.28 16.62
C LEU A 54 -13.35 -3.76 16.31
N GLY A 55 -13.03 -4.58 17.31
CA GLY A 55 -12.75 -6.01 17.13
C GLY A 55 -11.49 -6.32 16.32
N ILE A 56 -10.49 -5.44 16.32
CA ILE A 56 -9.25 -5.60 15.55
C ILE A 56 -8.01 -5.60 16.46
N ALA A 57 -6.90 -6.12 15.94
CA ALA A 57 -5.62 -6.04 16.64
C ALA A 57 -5.13 -4.58 16.72
N ARG A 58 -4.48 -4.22 17.84
CA ARG A 58 -3.86 -2.89 18.05
C ARG A 58 -2.97 -2.46 16.87
N GLN A 59 -2.15 -3.37 16.35
CA GLN A 59 -1.27 -3.12 15.20
C GLN A 59 -2.05 -2.74 13.93
N SER A 60 -3.22 -3.35 13.71
CA SER A 60 -4.08 -3.00 12.58
C SER A 60 -4.71 -1.62 12.76
N LEU A 61 -5.14 -1.30 13.99
CA LEU A 61 -5.67 0.03 14.32
C LEU A 61 -4.63 1.13 14.07
N VAL A 62 -3.41 0.95 14.59
CA VAL A 62 -2.30 1.90 14.41
C VAL A 62 -1.99 2.11 12.93
N LYS A 63 -1.90 1.04 12.13
CA LYS A 63 -1.68 1.13 10.69
C LYS A 63 -2.79 1.90 9.97
N MET A 64 -4.04 1.61 10.32
CA MET A 64 -5.21 2.27 9.70
C MET A 64 -5.23 3.76 9.98
N TRP A 65 -5.03 4.17 11.25
CA TRP A 65 -5.05 5.58 11.63
C TRP A 65 -3.87 6.38 11.06
N ILE A 66 -2.67 5.78 11.04
CA ILE A 66 -1.52 6.43 10.40
C ILE A 66 -1.76 6.61 8.91
N ALA A 67 -2.29 5.58 8.23
CA ALA A 67 -2.62 5.67 6.81
C ALA A 67 -3.68 6.75 6.54
N ASP A 68 -4.78 6.77 7.30
CA ASP A 68 -5.83 7.79 7.17
C ASP A 68 -5.29 9.20 7.41
N LYS A 69 -4.41 9.36 8.42
CA LYS A 69 -3.80 10.65 8.71
C LYS A 69 -2.87 11.10 7.58
N ILE A 70 -2.03 10.21 7.04
CA ILE A 70 -1.17 10.51 5.90
C ILE A 70 -2.01 10.86 4.66
N ASP A 71 -3.03 10.07 4.34
CA ASP A 71 -3.95 10.33 3.22
C ASP A 71 -4.62 11.71 3.37
N SER A 72 -5.00 12.09 4.59
CA SER A 72 -5.60 13.41 4.87
C SER A 72 -4.62 14.58 4.67
N LEU A 73 -3.33 14.36 4.92
CA LEU A 73 -2.27 15.37 4.71
C LEU A 73 -1.94 15.51 3.22
N HIS A 74 -2.03 14.41 2.47
CA HIS A 74 -1.58 14.31 1.09
C HIS A 74 -2.73 14.12 0.12
N SER A 75 -3.73 15.01 0.16
CA SER A 75 -4.87 15.02 -0.76
C SER A 75 -4.49 14.96 -2.27
N HIS A 76 -3.21 15.00 -2.66
CA HIS A 76 -2.73 14.92 -4.05
C HIS A 76 -1.52 14.01 -4.36
N GLU A 77 -0.85 13.32 -3.42
CA GLU A 77 0.47 12.71 -3.77
C GLU A 77 0.76 11.26 -3.36
N PHE A 78 -0.05 10.59 -2.54
CA PHE A 78 0.14 9.14 -2.34
C PHE A 78 -0.63 8.34 -3.39
N PRO A 79 0.02 7.48 -4.20
CA PRO A 79 -0.69 6.56 -5.07
C PRO A 79 -1.53 5.65 -4.17
N LYS A 80 -2.85 5.89 -4.18
CA LYS A 80 -3.81 5.04 -3.46
C LYS A 80 -3.51 3.61 -3.82
N ARG A 81 -3.21 2.77 -2.80
CA ARG A 81 -3.08 1.32 -2.93
C ARG A 81 -4.17 0.85 -3.89
N SER A 82 -3.79 0.44 -5.09
CA SER A 82 -4.76 0.05 -6.10
C SER A 82 -5.60 -1.06 -5.51
N LYS A 83 -6.89 -0.77 -5.27
CA LYS A 83 -7.85 -1.81 -4.95
C LYS A 83 -7.97 -2.65 -6.22
N HIS A 84 -7.14 -3.69 -6.37
CA HIS A 84 -7.43 -4.80 -7.25
C HIS A 84 -8.64 -5.56 -6.66
N ARG A 85 -9.82 -4.96 -6.78
CA ARG A 85 -11.08 -5.70 -6.88
C ARG A 85 -11.44 -5.72 -8.37
N ASN A 86 -10.92 -6.69 -9.10
CA ASN A 86 -11.58 -7.09 -10.34
C ASN A 86 -12.77 -7.96 -9.95
N VAL A 87 -13.92 -7.30 -9.84
CA VAL A 87 -15.20 -7.94 -10.10
C VAL A 87 -15.25 -8.15 -11.61
N GLN A 88 -15.11 -9.39 -12.06
CA GLN A 88 -15.68 -9.82 -13.33
C GLN A 88 -16.79 -10.82 -13.01
N SER A 89 -17.98 -10.26 -12.78
CA SER A 89 -19.23 -10.93 -13.12
C SER A 89 -19.40 -10.82 -14.64
N GLY A 90 -19.85 -11.90 -15.28
CA GLY A 90 -20.37 -11.87 -16.65
C GLY A 90 -19.66 -12.79 -17.64
N LYS A 91 -19.87 -14.10 -17.50
CA LYS A 91 -20.61 -14.92 -18.48
C LYS A 91 -21.10 -16.19 -17.81
#